data_AF-A0A6P4FG29-F1
#
_entry.id   AF-A0A6P4FG29-F1
#
_cell.length_a   1.000
_cell.length_b   1.000
_cell.length_c   1.000
_cell.angle_alpha   90.00
_cell.angle_beta   90.00
_cell.angle_gamma   90.00
#
_symmetry.space_group_name_H-M   'P 1'
#
loop_
_entity.id
_entity.type
_entity.pdbx_description
1 polymer ?
#
loop_
_entity_poly.entity_id
_entity_poly.type
_entity_poly.pdbx_seq_one_letter_code
_entity_poly.pdbx_strand_id
1 'polypeptide(L)'
;MESDMLDKESAAAVLKKLSQSESPESAKKWVPKVGEGVVDGADGEGAPPTKRQKTADEKEENSETNLEENPEDDEESEDSEDLDDDDEEEIPLLIPARETPQNPTKNSPRNFQRIPVFIVDYHNDVLEFVYRCFATRHLPLANNTLVHFDSHPDLVIPRHIAASSAYEKDTMLNELSIENWIMPTLYAGHFNRVVWLKNSWCQQLPTGRHDFKVGQKDDRIGVDCPLDYFIADGNYCTTEDLQEVKSVELQVHDADNDSLNPNEFLTEKDAKGFVLDIDLDFFSTSNPFLEIYKDADCYNQLKEIFHFESVENVKKSGTASIADYLATADRRKTQLDALRTIFWHLEEERNFEGLEKPDESVVTPEVYAKIVRLAEQLQEKYPDDEIDWHLIFDSGSTTDNNGLPHHISTAEELETYFANFKRFLERLPVPPVAITMAHSAQDDYCPQDQVAFIEERVLRLLRDVFGDRLHEKAILHYMDDPWDVMKL
;
A
#
# COMPACT_ATOMS: atom_id res chain seq x y z
N MET A 1 -15.63 -22.25 -36.08
CA MET A 1 -14.29 -21.82 -36.54
C MET A 1 -14.23 -20.30 -36.63
N GLU A 2 -14.78 -19.62 -35.63
CA GLU A 2 -14.73 -18.16 -35.44
C GLU A 2 -15.34 -17.94 -34.04
N SER A 3 -14.52 -18.14 -33.01
CA SER A 3 -14.84 -17.80 -31.60
C SER A 3 -13.59 -17.69 -30.73
N ASP A 4 -12.47 -18.30 -31.12
CA ASP A 4 -11.23 -18.31 -30.31
C ASP A 4 -10.25 -17.16 -30.62
N MET A 5 -10.63 -16.18 -31.45
CA MET A 5 -9.74 -15.08 -31.86
C MET A 5 -9.98 -13.78 -31.09
N LEU A 6 -11.08 -13.64 -30.34
CA LEU A 6 -11.42 -12.39 -29.63
C LEU A 6 -10.88 -12.34 -28.19
N ASP A 7 -10.64 -13.49 -27.55
CA ASP A 7 -10.12 -13.53 -26.16
C ASP A 7 -8.59 -13.40 -26.08
N LYS A 8 -7.86 -13.73 -27.16
CA LYS A 8 -6.40 -13.58 -27.21
C LYS A 8 -5.93 -12.15 -27.45
N GLU A 9 -6.73 -11.33 -28.14
CA GLU A 9 -6.43 -9.91 -28.32
C GLU A 9 -6.65 -9.10 -27.03
N SER A 10 -7.51 -9.58 -26.11
CA SER A 10 -7.72 -8.94 -24.81
C SER A 10 -6.55 -9.16 -23.84
N ALA A 11 -6.04 -10.40 -23.73
CA ALA A 11 -4.91 -10.71 -22.86
C ALA A 11 -3.60 -10.06 -23.35
N ALA A 12 -3.36 -10.07 -24.67
CA ALA A 12 -2.21 -9.38 -25.26
C ALA A 12 -2.31 -7.85 -25.17
N ALA A 13 -3.52 -7.27 -25.10
CA ALA A 13 -3.70 -5.83 -24.91
C ALA A 13 -3.47 -5.38 -23.45
N VAL A 14 -3.69 -6.26 -22.47
CA VAL A 14 -3.34 -6.03 -21.05
C VAL A 14 -1.81 -6.02 -20.88
N LEU A 15 -1.12 -7.01 -21.46
CA LEU A 15 0.35 -7.09 -21.45
C LEU A 15 1.03 -5.95 -22.24
N LYS A 16 0.45 -5.54 -23.36
CA LYS A 16 0.98 -4.42 -24.18
C LYS A 16 0.80 -3.04 -23.55
N LYS A 17 -0.08 -2.89 -22.56
CA LYS A 17 -0.21 -1.64 -21.77
C LYS A 17 0.84 -1.52 -20.66
N LEU A 18 1.47 -2.64 -20.27
CA LEU A 18 2.56 -2.66 -19.29
C LEU A 18 3.95 -2.43 -19.94
N SER A 19 4.11 -2.65 -21.26
CA SER A 19 5.43 -2.69 -21.91
C SER A 19 5.80 -1.53 -22.85
N GLN A 20 5.02 -0.45 -22.95
CA GLN A 20 5.38 0.70 -23.81
C GLN A 20 6.07 1.82 -23.05
N SER A 21 7.41 1.78 -22.97
CA SER A 21 8.24 2.99 -22.85
C SER A 21 9.46 2.89 -23.78
N GLU A 22 9.49 3.73 -24.82
CA GLU A 22 10.65 3.89 -25.70
C GLU A 22 11.70 4.77 -25.01
N SER A 23 12.97 4.31 -24.99
CA SER A 23 14.12 5.09 -24.51
C SER A 23 14.69 5.98 -25.61
N PRO A 24 15.01 7.27 -25.38
CA PRO A 24 15.80 8.05 -26.33
C PRO A 24 17.31 7.89 -26.07
N GLU A 25 18.03 7.40 -27.08
CA GLU A 25 19.48 7.56 -27.19
C GLU A 25 19.87 9.05 -27.33
N SER A 26 20.76 9.54 -26.46
CA SER A 26 22.03 10.22 -26.82
C SER A 26 22.52 11.23 -25.78
N ALA A 27 23.71 11.01 -25.18
CA ALA A 27 24.66 12.08 -24.84
C ALA A 27 26.03 11.53 -24.35
N LYS A 28 26.98 11.55 -25.28
CA LYS A 28 28.45 11.80 -25.18
C LYS A 28 29.16 11.71 -23.81
N LYS A 29 30.07 10.73 -23.75
CA LYS A 29 31.45 10.72 -23.19
C LYS A 29 31.88 11.92 -22.31
N TRP A 30 32.15 11.61 -21.04
CA TRP A 30 33.10 12.33 -20.19
C TRP A 30 34.07 11.32 -19.53
N VAL A 31 35.36 11.66 -19.50
CA VAL A 31 36.44 10.85 -18.89
C VAL A 31 37.12 11.71 -17.83
N PRO A 32 37.21 11.26 -16.56
CA PRO A 32 38.18 11.80 -15.62
C PRO A 32 39.30 10.81 -15.30
N LYS A 33 40.47 11.39 -15.05
CA LYS A 33 41.73 10.75 -14.67
C LYS A 33 41.71 10.27 -13.21
N VAL A 34 42.43 9.17 -13.02
CA VAL A 34 42.86 8.51 -11.78
C VAL A 34 43.29 9.47 -10.67
N GLY A 35 42.75 9.23 -9.47
CA GLY A 35 43.27 9.66 -8.17
C GLY A 35 42.68 8.75 -7.08
N GLU A 36 43.55 8.09 -6.32
CA GLU A 36 43.25 7.03 -5.35
C GLU A 36 42.40 7.49 -4.15
N GLY A 37 41.51 6.61 -3.65
CA GLY A 37 41.17 6.57 -2.22
C GLY A 37 39.70 6.37 -1.84
N VAL A 38 39.38 5.15 -1.42
CA VAL A 38 38.32 4.71 -0.49
C VAL A 38 36.90 4.54 -1.06
N VAL A 39 36.38 3.35 -0.74
CA VAL A 39 35.16 2.67 -1.20
C VAL A 39 34.00 3.06 -0.29
N ASP A 40 32.86 3.44 -0.88
CA ASP A 40 31.52 3.17 -0.36
C ASP A 40 30.57 3.13 -1.57
N GLY A 41 30.00 1.94 -1.81
CA GLY A 41 29.00 1.70 -2.84
C GLY A 41 27.61 1.97 -2.29
N ALA A 42 26.92 2.92 -2.88
CA ALA A 42 25.48 3.07 -2.77
C ALA A 42 24.94 2.86 -4.18
N ASP A 43 24.55 1.62 -4.47
CA ASP A 43 23.79 1.29 -5.67
C ASP A 43 22.33 1.66 -5.41
N GLY A 44 21.79 2.53 -6.27
CA GLY A 44 20.40 2.93 -6.24
C GLY A 44 19.53 1.85 -6.85
N GLU A 45 18.67 1.25 -6.04
CA GLU A 45 17.64 0.30 -6.46
C GLU A 45 16.42 1.09 -6.98
N GLY A 46 15.97 0.75 -8.19
CA GLY A 46 14.73 1.25 -8.77
C GLY A 46 13.52 0.49 -8.23
N ALA A 47 12.43 1.20 -7.94
CA ALA A 47 11.21 0.65 -7.37
C ALA A 47 10.35 -0.16 -8.39
N PRO A 48 9.57 -1.18 -7.96
CA PRO A 48 8.70 -1.99 -8.83
C PRO A 48 7.42 -1.26 -9.30
N PRO A 49 6.71 -1.78 -10.33
CA PRO A 49 5.65 -1.07 -11.02
C PRO A 49 4.25 -1.32 -10.41
N THR A 50 3.89 -0.57 -9.37
CA THR A 50 2.49 -0.28 -9.01
C THR A 50 2.20 1.23 -9.01
N LYS A 51 3.15 2.03 -9.51
CA LYS A 51 3.13 3.49 -9.42
C LYS A 51 2.51 4.15 -10.66
N ARG A 52 1.71 5.19 -10.43
CA ARG A 52 1.20 6.14 -11.45
C ARG A 52 2.36 6.82 -12.19
N GLN A 53 2.49 6.63 -13.50
CA GLN A 53 3.30 7.52 -14.35
C GLN A 53 2.52 8.80 -14.66
N LYS A 54 3.03 9.96 -14.20
CA LYS A 54 2.41 11.27 -14.44
C LYS A 54 3.00 11.88 -15.72
N THR A 55 2.33 11.70 -16.85
CA THR A 55 2.66 12.42 -18.09
C THR A 55 2.23 13.88 -17.96
N ALA A 56 3.19 14.79 -17.98
CA ALA A 56 2.98 16.19 -18.33
C ALA A 56 3.72 16.42 -19.64
N ASP A 57 2.97 16.57 -20.74
CA ASP A 57 3.34 17.48 -21.84
C ASP A 57 2.19 17.60 -22.84
N GLU A 58 1.83 18.85 -23.13
CA GLU A 58 1.67 19.45 -24.46
C GLU A 58 0.62 20.56 -24.44
N LYS A 59 1.10 21.79 -24.68
CA LYS A 59 0.46 22.76 -25.59
C LYS A 59 1.48 23.83 -26.00
N GLU A 60 2.31 23.48 -26.98
CA GLU A 60 2.80 24.44 -27.97
C GLU A 60 2.41 23.90 -29.36
N GLU A 61 1.39 24.47 -29.98
CA GLU A 61 1.18 24.35 -31.42
C GLU A 61 1.39 25.72 -32.07
N ASN A 62 2.45 25.76 -32.87
CA ASN A 62 2.76 26.78 -33.86
C ASN A 62 1.67 26.79 -34.95
N SER A 63 1.17 27.98 -35.31
CA SER A 63 0.50 28.19 -36.60
C SER A 63 1.24 29.29 -37.37
N GLU A 64 1.99 28.89 -38.40
CA GLU A 64 2.46 29.78 -39.45
C GLU A 64 1.30 30.13 -40.40
N THR A 65 1.06 31.42 -40.64
CA THR A 65 0.70 31.91 -41.99
C THR A 65 1.26 33.32 -42.19
N ASN A 66 2.01 33.48 -43.28
CA ASN A 66 2.55 34.73 -43.80
C ASN A 66 1.44 35.69 -44.26
N LEU A 67 1.66 37.01 -44.16
CA LEU A 67 1.66 37.98 -45.28
C LEU A 67 1.84 39.45 -44.82
N GLU A 68 3.00 40.01 -45.19
CA GLU A 68 3.32 41.33 -45.79
C GLU A 68 2.78 42.70 -45.27
N GLU A 69 3.77 43.61 -45.08
CA GLU A 69 3.80 45.09 -45.26
C GLU A 69 2.87 45.95 -44.35
N ASN A 70 3.28 47.01 -43.63
CA ASN A 70 4.29 48.06 -43.81
C ASN A 70 4.47 48.86 -42.47
N PRO A 71 5.48 49.75 -42.34
CA PRO A 71 5.83 50.43 -41.09
C PRO A 71 5.20 51.84 -40.94
N GLU A 72 5.42 52.43 -39.76
CA GLU A 72 5.44 53.87 -39.40
C GLU A 72 4.52 54.27 -38.23
N ASP A 73 5.23 54.67 -37.16
CA ASP A 73 5.07 55.91 -36.40
C ASP A 73 4.15 56.02 -35.15
N ASP A 74 4.85 56.49 -34.11
CA ASP A 74 4.49 57.48 -33.10
C ASP A 74 3.91 57.07 -31.73
N GLU A 75 4.83 57.19 -30.77
CA GLU A 75 4.78 58.05 -29.57
C GLU A 75 4.11 57.58 -28.27
N GLU A 76 4.96 57.65 -27.23
CA GLU A 76 4.70 58.09 -25.85
C GLU A 76 3.71 57.29 -24.98
N SER A 77 4.19 56.66 -23.91
CA SER A 77 4.53 57.37 -22.66
C SER A 77 4.81 56.37 -21.53
N GLU A 78 5.68 56.83 -20.64
CA GLU A 78 6.15 56.24 -19.41
C GLU A 78 5.00 56.01 -18.42
N ASP A 79 5.03 54.90 -17.68
CA ASP A 79 5.00 54.98 -16.22
C ASP A 79 5.47 53.65 -15.61
N SER A 80 6.60 53.78 -14.93
CA SER A 80 7.28 52.81 -14.09
C SER A 80 6.63 52.77 -12.71
N GLU A 81 6.27 51.59 -12.23
CA GLU A 81 6.29 51.32 -10.79
C GLU A 81 6.99 49.98 -10.55
N ASP A 82 8.23 50.10 -10.09
CA ASP A 82 9.02 49.06 -9.46
C ASP A 82 8.30 48.56 -8.20
N LEU A 83 8.10 47.25 -8.09
CA LEU A 83 7.97 46.57 -6.80
C LEU A 83 8.78 45.28 -6.87
N ASP A 84 9.95 45.36 -6.22
CA ASP A 84 10.75 44.23 -5.77
C ASP A 84 9.91 43.33 -4.85
N ASP A 85 9.86 42.03 -5.12
CA ASP A 85 9.56 40.99 -4.12
C ASP A 85 10.42 39.75 -4.49
N ASP A 86 11.67 39.78 -4.01
CA ASP A 86 12.45 38.57 -3.73
C ASP A 86 11.92 37.99 -2.41
N ASP A 87 11.15 36.91 -2.48
CA ASP A 87 10.90 36.03 -1.32
C ASP A 87 11.16 34.58 -1.76
N GLU A 88 12.38 34.12 -1.51
CA GLU A 88 12.72 32.70 -1.46
C GLU A 88 11.94 32.05 -0.29
N GLU A 89 10.93 31.23 -0.60
CA GLU A 89 10.23 30.43 0.41
C GLU A 89 11.18 29.36 1.01
N GLU A 90 11.69 29.65 2.20
CA GLU A 90 12.42 28.69 3.05
C GLU A 90 11.47 27.57 3.53
N ILE A 91 11.70 26.35 3.06
CA ILE A 91 10.95 25.14 3.42
C ILE A 91 11.30 24.70 4.86
N PRO A 92 10.35 24.58 5.82
CA PRO A 92 10.68 24.14 7.17
C PRO A 92 10.93 22.62 7.25
N LEU A 93 12.16 22.24 7.59
CA LEU A 93 12.52 20.88 8.01
C LEU A 93 11.78 20.49 9.31
N LEU A 94 11.11 19.34 9.32
CA LEU A 94 10.42 18.78 10.49
C LEU A 94 11.44 18.13 11.45
N ILE A 95 11.86 18.86 12.49
CA ILE A 95 12.72 18.35 13.58
C ILE A 95 11.84 17.99 14.80
N PRO A 96 12.15 16.91 15.57
CA PRO A 96 11.40 16.56 16.77
C PRO A 96 11.50 17.66 17.84
N ALA A 97 10.34 18.07 18.36
CA ALA A 97 10.22 19.18 19.30
C ALA A 97 10.98 18.90 20.63
N ARG A 98 12.00 19.71 20.91
CA ARG A 98 12.54 19.90 22.25
C ARG A 98 11.60 20.86 23.01
N GLU A 99 11.04 20.39 24.12
CA GLU A 99 10.05 21.09 24.93
C GLU A 99 10.49 22.52 25.29
N THR A 100 9.83 23.52 24.69
CA THR A 100 9.83 24.90 25.17
C THR A 100 8.41 25.27 25.61
N PRO A 101 8.22 25.85 26.82
CA PRO A 101 6.89 26.09 27.35
C PRO A 101 6.27 27.33 26.66
N GLN A 102 5.37 27.11 25.71
CA GLN A 102 4.51 28.16 25.14
C GLN A 102 3.11 28.14 25.79
N ASN A 103 2.54 29.33 25.94
CA ASN A 103 1.23 29.59 26.55
C ASN A 103 0.07 28.81 25.89
N PRO A 104 -0.95 28.38 26.66
CA PRO A 104 -2.02 27.52 26.17
C PRO A 104 -3.11 28.35 25.49
N THR A 105 -3.02 28.52 24.17
CA THR A 105 -4.17 29.01 23.38
C THR A 105 -4.49 28.05 22.22
N LYS A 106 -5.56 27.27 22.41
CA LYS A 106 -6.38 26.54 21.41
C LYS A 106 -5.67 25.43 20.58
N ASN A 107 -5.35 24.30 21.22
CA ASN A 107 -4.86 23.06 20.58
C ASN A 107 -5.94 21.99 20.31
N SER A 108 -7.20 22.38 20.08
CA SER A 108 -8.24 21.39 19.73
C SER A 108 -8.30 21.15 18.22
N PRO A 109 -8.47 19.90 17.75
CA PRO A 109 -8.74 19.61 16.34
C PRO A 109 -9.93 20.44 15.81
N ARG A 110 -9.84 20.82 14.53
CA ARG A 110 -10.95 21.37 13.75
C ARG A 110 -11.96 20.26 13.48
N ASN A 111 -13.18 20.66 13.13
CA ASN A 111 -14.20 19.75 12.64
C ASN A 111 -14.56 20.15 11.21
N PHE A 112 -14.74 19.16 10.34
CA PHE A 112 -15.39 19.39 9.06
C PHE A 112 -16.84 19.84 9.25
N GLN A 113 -17.38 20.59 8.30
CA GLN A 113 -18.82 20.90 8.31
C GLN A 113 -19.63 19.65 8.03
N ARG A 114 -19.15 18.82 7.09
CA ARG A 114 -19.71 17.52 6.77
C ARG A 114 -18.58 16.50 6.61
N ILE A 115 -18.84 15.25 6.99
CA ILE A 115 -17.89 14.13 6.90
C ILE A 115 -17.50 13.95 5.43
N PRO A 116 -16.24 14.18 5.05
CA PRO A 116 -15.79 13.94 3.69
C PRO A 116 -15.68 12.44 3.39
N VAL A 117 -15.87 12.09 2.12
CA VAL A 117 -15.59 10.75 1.58
C VAL A 117 -14.54 10.93 0.49
N PHE A 118 -13.35 10.39 0.73
CA PHE A 118 -12.24 10.40 -0.22
C PHE A 118 -12.16 9.03 -0.88
N ILE A 119 -12.20 8.98 -2.20
CA ILE A 119 -12.17 7.73 -2.97
C ILE A 119 -10.91 7.71 -3.84
N VAL A 120 -10.17 6.63 -3.72
CA VAL A 120 -8.95 6.31 -4.49
C VAL A 120 -9.13 4.98 -5.19
N ASP A 121 -8.20 4.64 -6.09
CA ASP A 121 -8.19 3.31 -6.68
C ASP A 121 -7.29 2.39 -5.86
N TYR A 122 -5.97 2.61 -5.90
CA TYR A 122 -4.99 1.95 -5.03
C TYR A 122 -5.15 2.37 -3.58
N HIS A 123 -5.18 1.41 -2.66
CA HIS A 123 -5.50 1.70 -1.26
C HIS A 123 -4.53 2.65 -0.57
N ASN A 124 -3.23 2.54 -0.83
CA ASN A 124 -2.21 3.40 -0.23
C ASN A 124 -2.40 4.90 -0.55
N ASP A 125 -3.07 5.26 -1.65
CA ASP A 125 -3.35 6.66 -2.01
C ASP A 125 -4.23 7.38 -0.97
N VAL A 126 -4.97 6.64 -0.12
CA VAL A 126 -5.74 7.24 0.98
C VAL A 126 -4.86 8.05 1.93
N LEU A 127 -3.56 7.72 2.00
CA LEU A 127 -2.59 8.35 2.88
C LEU A 127 -2.43 9.85 2.58
N GLU A 128 -2.57 10.28 1.32
CA GLU A 128 -2.54 11.72 0.99
C GLU A 128 -3.63 12.47 1.76
N PHE A 129 -4.86 11.94 1.79
CA PHE A 129 -5.99 12.56 2.46
C PHE A 129 -5.85 12.53 3.98
N VAL A 130 -5.32 11.43 4.53
CA VAL A 130 -5.01 11.31 5.96
C VAL A 130 -3.98 12.37 6.38
N TYR A 131 -2.88 12.52 5.63
CA TYR A 131 -1.87 13.55 5.87
C TYR A 131 -2.42 14.97 5.74
N ARG A 132 -3.31 15.21 4.78
CA ARG A 132 -3.98 16.50 4.63
C ARG A 132 -4.90 16.81 5.82
N CYS A 133 -5.54 15.80 6.40
CA CYS A 133 -6.32 15.94 7.61
C CYS A 133 -5.45 16.26 8.84
N PHE A 134 -4.23 15.72 8.94
CA PHE A 134 -3.26 16.12 9.96
C PHE A 134 -2.80 17.57 9.77
N ALA A 135 -2.37 17.92 8.56
CA ALA A 135 -1.85 19.25 8.23
C ALA A 135 -2.88 20.37 8.51
N THR A 136 -4.17 20.08 8.28
CA THR A 136 -5.27 21.03 8.51
C THR A 136 -5.88 20.95 9.91
N ARG A 137 -5.34 20.04 10.75
CA ARG A 137 -5.73 19.78 12.14
C ARG A 137 -7.15 19.26 12.30
N HIS A 138 -7.71 18.61 11.27
CA HIS A 138 -8.98 17.89 11.39
C HIS A 138 -8.79 16.56 12.14
N LEU A 139 -7.62 15.93 11.96
CA LEU A 139 -7.15 14.83 12.78
C LEU A 139 -6.01 15.29 13.70
N PRO A 140 -5.94 14.81 14.95
CA PRO A 140 -4.73 14.82 15.77
C PRO A 140 -3.52 14.26 15.00
N LEU A 141 -2.32 14.74 15.31
CA LEU A 141 -1.10 14.22 14.67
C LEU A 141 -0.74 12.79 15.14
N ALA A 142 -1.27 12.35 16.28
CA ALA A 142 -0.93 11.07 16.88
C ALA A 142 -2.10 10.46 17.66
N ASN A 143 -2.02 9.14 17.87
CA ASN A 143 -2.99 8.34 18.62
C ASN A 143 -4.41 8.34 18.04
N ASN A 144 -4.50 8.30 16.71
CA ASN A 144 -5.76 8.11 16.01
C ASN A 144 -6.14 6.63 15.95
N THR A 145 -7.41 6.38 15.67
CA THR A 145 -8.01 5.06 15.46
C THR A 145 -8.45 4.90 14.02
N LEU A 146 -8.02 3.80 13.40
CA LEU A 146 -8.47 3.37 12.09
C LEU A 146 -9.45 2.20 12.29
N VAL A 147 -10.66 2.30 11.73
CA VAL A 147 -11.54 1.14 11.52
C VAL A 147 -11.51 0.85 10.04
N HIS A 148 -11.02 -0.33 9.68
CA HIS A 148 -10.65 -0.70 8.32
C HIS A 148 -11.48 -1.91 7.89
N PHE A 149 -12.37 -1.71 6.92
CA PHE A 149 -13.15 -2.76 6.28
C PHE A 149 -12.42 -3.21 5.04
N ASP A 150 -11.92 -4.45 5.05
CA ASP A 150 -11.04 -4.94 4.01
C ASP A 150 -10.94 -6.47 4.06
N SER A 151 -10.70 -7.12 2.92
CA SER A 151 -10.33 -8.54 2.86
C SER A 151 -8.88 -8.80 3.27
N HIS A 152 -8.06 -7.76 3.30
CA HIS A 152 -6.64 -7.72 3.62
C HIS A 152 -6.38 -6.87 4.86
N PRO A 153 -5.33 -7.17 5.64
CA PRO A 153 -5.02 -6.37 6.82
C PRO A 153 -4.19 -5.12 6.51
N ASP A 154 -3.51 -5.05 5.36
CA ASP A 154 -2.56 -3.99 4.96
C ASP A 154 -1.46 -3.67 5.97
N LEU A 155 -1.06 -4.69 6.72
CA LEU A 155 -0.07 -4.60 7.79
C LEU A 155 1.29 -5.17 7.38
N VAL A 156 1.55 -5.42 6.09
CA VAL A 156 2.89 -5.82 5.65
C VAL A 156 3.87 -4.70 6.00
N ILE A 157 5.07 -5.06 6.45
CA ILE A 157 6.11 -4.09 6.80
C ILE A 157 7.09 -4.00 5.62
N PRO A 158 7.29 -2.81 5.02
CA PRO A 158 8.15 -2.65 3.87
C PRO A 158 9.62 -2.89 4.27
N ARG A 159 10.30 -3.78 3.54
CA ARG A 159 11.70 -4.16 3.83
C ARG A 159 12.74 -3.23 3.23
N HIS A 160 12.37 -2.56 2.15
CA HIS A 160 13.24 -1.66 1.38
C HIS A 160 13.13 -0.20 1.84
N ILE A 161 12.10 0.12 2.63
CA ILE A 161 11.90 1.46 3.18
C ILE A 161 12.56 1.53 4.56
N ALA A 162 13.50 2.45 4.72
CA ALA A 162 14.12 2.73 6.01
C ALA A 162 13.08 3.22 7.03
N ALA A 163 13.20 2.80 8.29
CA ALA A 163 12.30 3.24 9.35
C ALA A 163 12.35 4.77 9.52
N SER A 164 13.54 5.37 9.42
CA SER A 164 13.76 6.80 9.45
C SER A 164 12.91 7.59 8.42
N SER A 165 12.64 7.00 7.25
CA SER A 165 11.80 7.59 6.21
C SER A 165 10.31 7.61 6.54
N ALA A 166 9.84 6.92 7.59
CA ALA A 166 8.41 6.92 7.96
C ALA A 166 7.86 8.31 8.34
N TYR A 167 8.74 9.28 8.59
CA TYR A 167 8.39 10.67 8.89
C TYR A 167 8.49 11.59 7.66
N GLU A 168 8.96 11.07 6.53
CA GLU A 168 9.12 11.79 5.27
C GLU A 168 7.90 11.58 4.40
N LYS A 169 7.02 12.59 4.37
CA LYS A 169 5.76 12.54 3.62
C LYS A 169 5.95 12.05 2.18
N ASP A 170 6.85 12.68 1.43
CA ASP A 170 6.99 12.40 0.00
C ASP A 170 7.54 11.00 -0.24
N THR A 171 8.44 10.51 0.62
CA THR A 171 8.91 9.11 0.59
C THR A 171 7.75 8.15 0.85
N MET A 172 6.91 8.39 1.87
CA MET A 172 5.77 7.52 2.17
C MET A 172 4.72 7.50 1.06
N LEU A 173 4.41 8.65 0.46
CA LEU A 173 3.43 8.71 -0.63
C LEU A 173 3.94 8.06 -1.92
N ASN A 174 5.27 8.02 -2.13
CA ASN A 174 5.85 7.49 -3.37
C ASN A 174 6.28 6.03 -3.27
N GLU A 175 6.67 5.53 -2.10
CA GLU A 175 7.28 4.20 -1.94
C GLU A 175 6.35 3.14 -1.33
N LEU A 176 5.26 3.56 -0.68
CA LEU A 176 4.29 2.60 -0.13
C LEU A 176 3.40 2.01 -1.22
N SER A 177 2.97 0.78 -0.98
CA SER A 177 2.06 0.00 -1.82
C SER A 177 0.81 -0.38 -1.03
N ILE A 178 -0.18 -0.92 -1.74
CA ILE A 178 -1.51 -1.25 -1.22
C ILE A 178 -1.47 -2.16 0.04
N GLU A 179 -0.49 -3.05 0.17
CA GLU A 179 -0.43 -4.03 1.26
C GLU A 179 0.33 -3.55 2.50
N ASN A 180 1.01 -2.40 2.43
CA ASN A 180 2.02 -2.00 3.41
C ASN A 180 1.87 -0.58 3.99
N TRP A 181 0.80 0.14 3.64
CA TRP A 181 0.65 1.54 3.99
C TRP A 181 0.31 1.79 5.47
N ILE A 182 -0.32 0.84 6.18
CA ILE A 182 -0.76 1.06 7.58
C ILE A 182 0.42 1.01 8.56
N MET A 183 1.32 0.05 8.44
CA MET A 183 2.41 -0.16 9.41
C MET A 183 3.33 1.05 9.63
N PRO A 184 3.78 1.77 8.58
CA PRO A 184 4.54 3.01 8.73
C PRO A 184 3.77 4.08 9.51
N THR A 185 2.45 4.17 9.38
CA THR A 185 1.65 5.13 10.15
C THR A 185 1.57 4.78 11.64
N LEU A 186 1.59 3.48 11.97
CA LEU A 186 1.67 2.98 13.35
C LEU A 186 3.05 3.25 13.94
N TYR A 187 4.11 3.01 13.17
CA TYR A 187 5.46 3.34 13.58
C TYR A 187 5.68 4.85 13.73
N ALA A 188 5.10 5.71 12.87
CA ALA A 188 5.14 7.16 13.04
C ALA A 188 4.30 7.64 14.25
N GLY A 189 3.40 6.79 14.77
CA GLY A 189 2.50 7.09 15.87
C GLY A 189 1.24 7.88 15.48
N HIS A 190 1.01 8.05 14.17
CA HIS A 190 -0.20 8.70 13.64
C HIS A 190 -1.44 7.93 14.07
N PHE A 191 -1.42 6.61 13.89
CA PHE A 191 -2.38 5.69 14.47
C PHE A 191 -1.71 4.89 15.58
N ASN A 192 -2.48 4.50 16.58
CA ASN A 192 -2.03 3.54 17.59
C ASN A 192 -3.07 2.43 17.83
N ARG A 193 -4.24 2.53 17.21
CA ARG A 193 -5.27 1.51 17.25
C ARG A 193 -5.83 1.25 15.85
N VAL A 194 -5.84 -0.02 15.47
CA VAL A 194 -6.44 -0.51 14.22
C VAL A 194 -7.50 -1.52 14.58
N VAL A 195 -8.71 -1.32 14.08
CA VAL A 195 -9.78 -2.32 14.13
C VAL A 195 -10.02 -2.80 12.72
N TRP A 196 -9.49 -3.98 12.43
CA TRP A 196 -9.70 -4.64 11.14
C TRP A 196 -11.01 -5.45 11.17
N LEU A 197 -11.91 -5.11 10.27
CA LEU A 197 -13.21 -5.74 10.09
C LEU A 197 -13.19 -6.50 8.77
N LYS A 198 -13.08 -7.82 8.86
CA LYS A 198 -12.97 -8.74 7.73
C LYS A 198 -14.18 -9.67 7.67
N ASN A 199 -14.46 -10.31 6.55
CA ASN A 199 -15.42 -11.42 6.54
C ASN A 199 -14.80 -12.69 7.12
N SER A 200 -15.64 -13.62 7.60
CA SER A 200 -15.17 -14.88 8.19
C SER A 200 -14.37 -15.78 7.24
N TRP A 201 -14.48 -15.59 5.92
CA TRP A 201 -13.65 -16.30 4.94
C TRP A 201 -12.23 -15.73 4.78
N CYS A 202 -11.95 -14.53 5.28
CA CYS A 202 -10.60 -13.98 5.39
C CYS A 202 -9.87 -14.59 6.61
N GLN A 203 -8.65 -15.09 6.42
CA GLN A 203 -7.95 -15.87 7.46
C GLN A 203 -6.51 -15.39 7.71
N GLN A 204 -6.06 -14.27 7.15
CA GLN A 204 -4.66 -13.83 7.31
C GLN A 204 -4.24 -13.59 8.77
N LEU A 205 -5.15 -13.05 9.62
CA LEU A 205 -4.93 -12.93 11.06
C LEU A 205 -6.06 -13.57 11.87
N PRO A 206 -5.75 -14.15 13.05
CA PRO A 206 -6.77 -14.67 13.95
C PRO A 206 -7.62 -13.52 14.53
N THR A 207 -8.91 -13.78 14.73
CA THR A 207 -9.80 -12.83 15.42
C THR A 207 -9.38 -12.63 16.88
N GLY A 208 -9.69 -11.45 17.42
CA GLY A 208 -9.38 -11.06 18.79
C GLY A 208 -8.50 -9.81 18.88
N ARG A 209 -8.04 -9.54 20.10
CA ARG A 209 -7.18 -8.39 20.42
C ARG A 209 -5.72 -8.82 20.50
N HIS A 210 -4.88 -8.12 19.75
CA HIS A 210 -3.44 -8.34 19.63
C HIS A 210 -2.73 -7.03 19.97
N ASP A 211 -2.32 -6.89 21.23
CA ASP A 211 -1.53 -5.72 21.66
C ASP A 211 -0.05 -6.03 21.46
N PHE A 212 0.67 -5.13 20.79
CA PHE A 212 2.09 -5.30 20.52
C PHE A 212 2.84 -3.96 20.52
N LYS A 213 4.16 -4.03 20.39
CA LYS A 213 5.06 -2.91 20.21
C LYS A 213 5.58 -2.88 18.79
N VAL A 214 5.62 -1.68 18.23
CA VAL A 214 6.32 -1.37 16.99
C VAL A 214 7.49 -0.45 17.31
N GLY A 215 8.60 -0.62 16.61
CA GLY A 215 9.78 0.22 16.73
C GLY A 215 10.70 -0.02 15.54
N GLN A 216 11.96 0.37 15.68
CA GLN A 216 12.97 0.09 14.67
C GLN A 216 14.15 -0.69 15.22
N LYS A 217 14.72 -1.56 14.37
CA LYS A 217 15.96 -2.30 14.59
C LYS A 217 16.80 -2.19 13.33
N ASP A 218 18.00 -1.62 13.46
CA ASP A 218 18.91 -1.40 12.33
C ASP A 218 18.25 -0.63 11.16
N ASP A 219 17.50 0.44 11.49
CA ASP A 219 16.74 1.28 10.57
C ASP A 219 15.66 0.54 9.75
N ARG A 220 15.14 -0.56 10.29
CA ARG A 220 13.99 -1.27 9.74
C ARG A 220 12.88 -1.36 10.78
N ILE A 221 11.64 -1.16 10.33
CA ILE A 221 10.46 -1.32 11.20
C ILE A 221 10.38 -2.79 11.65
N GLY A 222 10.16 -3.00 12.94
CA GLY A 222 9.98 -4.32 13.54
C GLY A 222 8.89 -4.32 14.58
N VAL A 223 8.36 -5.51 14.89
CA VAL A 223 7.27 -5.68 15.86
C VAL A 223 7.53 -6.85 16.80
N ASP A 224 7.03 -6.76 18.03
CA ASP A 224 7.09 -7.86 19.01
C ASP A 224 5.84 -8.76 19.03
N CYS A 225 5.01 -8.67 17.98
CA CYS A 225 3.78 -9.45 17.85
C CYS A 225 4.08 -10.88 17.35
N PRO A 226 3.86 -11.93 18.16
CA PRO A 226 4.19 -13.31 17.80
C PRO A 226 3.07 -13.97 16.98
N LEU A 227 2.57 -13.25 15.97
CA LEU A 227 1.66 -13.80 14.97
C LEU A 227 2.45 -14.23 13.75
N ASP A 228 2.05 -15.35 13.17
CA ASP A 228 2.68 -15.87 11.96
C ASP A 228 2.75 -14.84 10.85
N TYR A 229 1.76 -13.96 10.72
CA TYR A 229 1.77 -12.86 9.76
C TYR A 229 3.07 -12.02 9.81
N PHE A 230 3.51 -11.60 11.01
CA PHE A 230 4.73 -10.81 11.15
C PHE A 230 6.02 -11.66 11.15
N ILE A 231 5.91 -12.93 11.52
CA ILE A 231 7.04 -13.88 11.52
C ILE A 231 7.36 -14.32 10.08
N ALA A 232 6.33 -14.61 9.29
CA ALA A 232 6.38 -14.97 7.87
C ALA A 232 7.07 -13.87 7.06
N ASP A 233 6.78 -12.61 7.39
CA ASP A 233 7.41 -11.44 6.80
C ASP A 233 8.79 -11.11 7.40
N GLY A 234 9.32 -11.91 8.33
CA GLY A 234 10.67 -11.73 8.87
C GLY A 234 10.86 -10.46 9.72
N ASN A 235 9.78 -9.87 10.22
CA ASN A 235 9.78 -8.60 10.94
C ASN A 235 9.56 -8.74 12.46
N TYR A 236 9.39 -9.97 12.94
CA TYR A 236 9.29 -10.25 14.36
C TYR A 236 10.65 -10.09 15.08
N CYS A 237 10.65 -9.35 16.18
CA CYS A 237 11.78 -9.23 17.10
C CYS A 237 11.31 -9.09 18.55
N THR A 238 12.21 -9.06 19.54
CA THR A 238 11.80 -8.82 20.92
C THR A 238 11.68 -7.33 21.20
N THR A 239 10.95 -6.95 22.25
CA THR A 239 10.81 -5.55 22.65
C THR A 239 12.16 -4.91 22.99
N GLU A 240 13.11 -5.68 23.53
CA GLU A 240 14.45 -5.19 23.90
C GLU A 240 15.32 -4.82 22.70
N ASP A 241 15.03 -5.41 21.53
CA ASP A 241 15.73 -5.09 20.28
C ASP A 241 15.20 -3.81 19.64
N LEU A 242 14.03 -3.32 20.05
CA LEU A 242 13.35 -2.19 19.42
C LEU A 242 13.80 -0.85 20.00
N GLN A 243 14.04 0.11 19.11
CA GLN A 243 14.20 1.52 19.41
C GLN A 243 12.94 2.30 19.02
N GLU A 244 12.76 3.50 19.61
CA GLU A 244 11.59 4.37 19.36
C GLU A 244 10.23 3.69 19.55
N VAL A 245 10.15 2.84 20.56
CA VAL A 245 9.04 1.92 20.80
C VAL A 245 7.71 2.65 20.98
N LYS A 246 6.69 2.25 20.21
CA LYS A 246 5.30 2.68 20.32
C LYS A 246 4.39 1.47 20.59
N SER A 247 3.27 1.72 21.26
CA SER A 247 2.30 0.67 21.59
C SER A 247 1.18 0.68 20.55
N VAL A 248 0.86 -0.48 20.02
CA VAL A 248 -0.22 -0.68 19.05
C VAL A 248 -1.27 -1.61 19.65
N GLU A 249 -2.53 -1.25 19.48
CA GLU A 249 -3.68 -2.11 19.73
C GLU A 249 -4.29 -2.52 18.38
N LEU A 250 -4.16 -3.79 18.01
CA LEU A 250 -4.83 -4.36 16.85
C LEU A 250 -6.02 -5.20 17.33
N GLN A 251 -7.20 -4.94 16.78
CA GLN A 251 -8.37 -5.78 17.00
C GLN A 251 -8.87 -6.31 15.67
N VAL A 252 -9.09 -7.61 15.58
CA VAL A 252 -9.57 -8.29 14.38
C VAL A 252 -10.93 -8.90 14.68
N HIS A 253 -11.96 -8.48 13.94
CA HIS A 253 -13.32 -8.98 14.11
C HIS A 253 -13.92 -9.42 12.78
N ASP A 254 -14.79 -10.44 12.86
CA ASP A 254 -15.61 -10.88 11.75
C ASP A 254 -16.80 -9.93 11.59
N ALA A 255 -16.86 -9.22 10.47
CA ALA A 255 -17.91 -8.25 10.12
C ALA A 255 -19.28 -8.92 9.87
N ASP A 256 -19.27 -10.19 9.50
CA ASP A 256 -20.43 -11.05 9.32
C ASP A 256 -20.91 -11.71 10.63
N ASN A 257 -20.26 -11.42 11.77
CA ASN A 257 -20.75 -11.84 13.07
C ASN A 257 -21.90 -10.94 13.55
N ASP A 258 -23.08 -11.53 13.71
CA ASP A 258 -24.28 -10.87 14.23
C ASP A 258 -24.07 -10.16 15.59
N SER A 259 -23.14 -10.62 16.40
CA SER A 259 -22.86 -10.05 17.72
C SER A 259 -21.91 -8.85 17.66
N LEU A 260 -21.35 -8.51 16.49
CA LEU A 260 -20.45 -7.37 16.35
C LEU A 260 -21.10 -6.09 16.85
N ASN A 261 -20.39 -5.43 17.76
CA ASN A 261 -20.84 -4.20 18.38
C ASN A 261 -19.68 -3.19 18.42
N PRO A 262 -19.74 -2.10 17.61
CA PRO A 262 -18.67 -1.09 17.61
C PRO A 262 -18.44 -0.43 18.97
N ASN A 263 -19.41 -0.47 19.90
CA ASN A 263 -19.25 0.07 21.25
C ASN A 263 -18.24 -0.72 22.11
N GLU A 264 -17.79 -1.90 21.67
CA GLU A 264 -16.78 -2.69 22.37
C GLU A 264 -15.35 -2.17 22.12
N PHE A 265 -15.14 -1.42 21.04
CA PHE A 265 -13.80 -0.93 20.63
C PHE A 265 -13.76 0.54 20.20
N LEU A 266 -14.91 1.20 20.03
CA LEU A 266 -15.04 2.64 19.87
C LEU A 266 -15.86 3.24 21.01
N THR A 267 -15.50 4.46 21.40
CA THR A 267 -16.13 5.23 22.47
C THR A 267 -16.19 6.71 22.10
N GLU A 268 -16.86 7.53 22.93
CA GLU A 268 -16.89 8.99 22.76
C GLU A 268 -15.50 9.65 22.74
N LYS A 269 -14.49 9.01 23.32
CA LYS A 269 -13.10 9.53 23.33
C LYS A 269 -12.46 9.54 21.95
N ASP A 270 -12.96 8.70 21.06
CA ASP A 270 -12.37 8.45 19.75
C ASP A 270 -12.92 9.40 18.68
N ALA A 271 -13.97 10.15 19.00
CA ALA A 271 -14.68 11.05 18.09
C ALA A 271 -13.80 12.02 17.30
N LYS A 272 -12.63 12.41 17.85
CA LYS A 272 -11.72 13.39 17.24
C LYS A 272 -10.61 12.78 16.40
N GLY A 273 -10.40 11.47 16.48
CA GLY A 273 -9.30 10.77 15.82
C GLY A 273 -9.73 9.48 15.17
N PHE A 274 -11.02 9.33 14.86
CA PHE A 274 -11.57 8.13 14.25
C PHE A 274 -11.68 8.32 12.72
N VAL A 275 -10.96 7.49 11.96
CA VAL A 275 -11.08 7.36 10.50
C VAL A 275 -11.78 6.03 10.19
N LEU A 276 -12.81 6.09 9.34
CA LEU A 276 -13.45 4.91 8.79
C LEU A 276 -12.88 4.68 7.38
N ASP A 277 -12.21 3.57 7.20
CA ASP A 277 -11.56 3.18 5.95
C ASP A 277 -12.26 1.94 5.38
N ILE A 278 -12.47 1.95 4.06
CA ILE A 278 -13.31 0.96 3.36
C ILE A 278 -12.63 0.59 2.05
N ASP A 279 -12.03 -0.58 1.96
CA ASP A 279 -11.76 -1.20 0.67
C ASP A 279 -13.06 -1.84 0.15
N LEU A 280 -13.35 -1.66 -1.15
CA LEU A 280 -14.47 -2.32 -1.80
C LEU A 280 -14.27 -3.82 -1.93
N ASP A 281 -13.02 -4.29 -1.92
CA ASP A 281 -12.70 -5.71 -1.98
C ASP A 281 -13.21 -6.47 -0.73
N PHE A 282 -13.50 -5.78 0.38
CA PHE A 282 -14.20 -6.32 1.54
C PHE A 282 -15.50 -7.02 1.13
N PHE A 283 -16.22 -6.45 0.16
CA PHE A 283 -17.50 -6.98 -0.28
C PHE A 283 -17.35 -8.12 -1.28
N SER A 284 -16.28 -8.14 -2.07
CA SER A 284 -15.95 -9.19 -3.02
C SER A 284 -14.50 -9.06 -3.41
N THR A 285 -13.70 -10.11 -3.20
CA THR A 285 -12.26 -10.07 -3.45
C THR A 285 -11.82 -11.16 -4.42
N SER A 286 -10.89 -10.81 -5.28
CA SER A 286 -10.17 -11.68 -6.20
C SER A 286 -8.73 -11.79 -5.74
N ASN A 287 -8.09 -12.90 -6.09
CA ASN A 287 -6.67 -13.09 -5.87
C ASN A 287 -6.04 -13.01 -7.26
N PRO A 288 -5.43 -11.88 -7.63
CA PRO A 288 -4.92 -11.67 -8.99
C PRO A 288 -3.85 -12.70 -9.36
N PHE A 289 -3.09 -13.20 -8.39
CA PHE A 289 -2.06 -14.21 -8.62
C PHE A 289 -2.58 -15.58 -9.07
N LEU A 290 -3.88 -15.87 -8.92
CA LEU A 290 -4.47 -17.08 -9.49
C LEU A 290 -4.55 -17.04 -11.02
N GLU A 291 -4.68 -15.84 -11.59
CA GLU A 291 -4.79 -15.64 -13.03
C GLU A 291 -3.44 -15.27 -13.65
N ILE A 292 -2.62 -14.50 -12.93
CA ILE A 292 -1.25 -14.15 -13.35
C ILE A 292 -0.42 -15.44 -13.51
N TYR A 293 0.12 -15.62 -14.70
CA TYR A 293 0.88 -16.81 -15.11
C TYR A 293 0.16 -18.16 -14.92
N LYS A 294 -1.18 -18.21 -14.94
CA LYS A 294 -1.97 -19.44 -14.71
C LYS A 294 -1.62 -20.61 -15.62
N ASP A 295 -1.23 -20.35 -16.88
CA ASP A 295 -0.86 -21.42 -17.80
C ASP A 295 0.38 -22.17 -17.31
N ALA A 296 1.25 -21.53 -16.52
CA ALA A 296 2.41 -22.15 -15.87
C ALA A 296 2.09 -22.75 -14.48
N ASP A 297 0.84 -22.67 -14.00
CA ASP A 297 0.46 -23.07 -12.64
C ASP A 297 1.34 -22.39 -11.56
N CYS A 298 1.75 -21.14 -11.83
CA CYS A 298 2.78 -20.42 -11.07
C CYS A 298 2.43 -20.35 -9.58
N TYR A 299 1.23 -19.85 -9.23
CA TYR A 299 0.79 -19.68 -7.85
C TYR A 299 0.81 -20.97 -7.03
N ASN A 300 0.43 -22.11 -7.61
CA ASN A 300 0.47 -23.38 -6.89
C ASN A 300 1.89 -23.91 -6.72
N GLN A 301 2.78 -23.67 -7.68
CA GLN A 301 4.20 -24.01 -7.53
C GLN A 301 4.89 -23.15 -6.47
N LEU A 302 4.52 -21.86 -6.39
CA LEU A 302 5.04 -20.94 -5.39
C LEU A 302 4.74 -21.39 -3.95
N LYS A 303 3.56 -21.97 -3.69
CA LYS A 303 3.23 -22.58 -2.38
C LYS A 303 4.26 -23.60 -1.90
N GLU A 304 4.89 -24.32 -2.83
CA GLU A 304 5.92 -25.30 -2.49
C GLU A 304 7.33 -24.70 -2.42
N ILE A 305 7.59 -23.62 -3.17
CA ILE A 305 8.89 -22.93 -3.20
C ILE A 305 9.05 -22.04 -1.95
N PHE A 306 7.99 -21.32 -1.59
CA PHE A 306 7.96 -20.36 -0.47
C PHE A 306 7.49 -20.99 0.83
N HIS A 307 7.21 -22.30 0.86
CA HIS A 307 6.78 -22.99 2.06
C HIS A 307 7.74 -22.73 3.24
N PHE A 308 7.19 -22.40 4.40
CA PHE A 308 7.93 -22.29 5.65
C PHE A 308 7.21 -23.01 6.78
N GLU A 309 7.98 -23.46 7.77
CA GLU A 309 7.42 -24.13 8.94
C GLU A 309 6.93 -23.10 9.97
N SER A 310 5.62 -22.90 10.03
CA SER A 310 4.93 -22.07 11.01
C SER A 310 5.20 -22.50 12.47
N VAL A 311 5.26 -21.50 13.37
CA VAL A 311 5.38 -21.70 14.82
C VAL A 311 4.06 -22.15 15.47
N GLU A 312 2.94 -22.05 14.76
CA GLU A 312 1.59 -22.32 15.29
C GLU A 312 1.45 -23.76 15.78
N ASN A 313 2.17 -24.71 15.20
CA ASN A 313 2.19 -26.10 15.68
C ASN A 313 2.75 -26.21 17.11
N VAL A 314 3.85 -25.50 17.39
CA VAL A 314 4.50 -25.45 18.71
C VAL A 314 3.70 -24.60 19.70
N LYS A 315 3.01 -23.57 19.20
CA LYS A 315 2.09 -22.75 19.99
C LYS A 315 0.89 -23.56 20.46
N LYS A 316 0.28 -24.37 19.57
CA LYS A 316 -0.84 -25.26 19.88
C LYS A 316 -0.49 -26.36 20.89
N SER A 317 0.76 -26.83 20.93
CA SER A 317 1.20 -27.78 21.96
C SER A 317 1.42 -27.14 23.34
N GLY A 318 1.35 -25.81 23.45
CA GLY A 318 1.56 -25.07 24.71
C GLY A 318 3.01 -25.03 25.17
N THR A 319 3.95 -25.34 24.28
CA THR A 319 5.39 -25.41 24.59
C THR A 319 6.21 -24.31 23.93
N ALA A 320 5.58 -23.43 23.14
CA ALA A 320 6.28 -22.35 22.44
C ALA A 320 6.93 -21.37 23.41
N SER A 321 8.18 -21.05 23.13
CA SER A 321 9.01 -20.08 23.81
C SER A 321 9.40 -18.93 22.87
N ILE A 322 9.86 -17.81 23.41
CA ILE A 322 10.40 -16.68 22.63
C ILE A 322 11.50 -17.15 21.66
N ALA A 323 12.32 -18.12 22.09
CA ALA A 323 13.37 -18.68 21.25
C ALA A 323 12.81 -19.41 20.01
N ASP A 324 11.65 -20.06 20.12
CA ASP A 324 11.02 -20.74 18.97
C ASP A 324 10.50 -19.73 17.94
N TYR A 325 9.90 -18.63 18.40
CA TYR A 325 9.45 -17.53 17.52
C TYR A 325 10.63 -16.87 16.81
N LEU A 326 11.70 -16.53 17.55
CA LEU A 326 12.91 -15.93 16.98
C LEU A 326 13.61 -16.86 15.99
N ALA A 327 13.77 -18.15 16.33
CA ALA A 327 14.38 -19.12 15.43
C ALA A 327 13.55 -19.33 14.16
N THR A 328 12.22 -19.24 14.25
CA THR A 328 11.35 -19.33 13.07
C THR A 328 11.45 -18.08 12.19
N ALA A 329 11.42 -16.89 12.81
CA ALA A 329 11.61 -15.62 12.11
C ALA A 329 12.98 -15.54 11.40
N ASP A 330 14.06 -15.97 12.06
CA ASP A 330 15.41 -15.95 11.50
C ASP A 330 15.58 -16.93 10.33
N ARG A 331 15.08 -18.16 10.47
CA ARG A 331 15.02 -19.14 9.37
C ARG A 331 14.25 -18.57 8.17
N ARG A 332 13.08 -17.99 8.42
CA ARG A 332 12.22 -17.43 7.37
C ARG A 332 12.86 -16.23 6.68
N LYS A 333 13.45 -15.31 7.43
CA LYS A 333 14.18 -14.17 6.89
C LYS A 333 15.32 -14.63 5.97
N THR A 334 16.12 -15.58 6.43
CA THR A 334 17.23 -16.15 5.65
C THR A 334 16.73 -16.83 4.36
N GLN A 335 15.63 -17.57 4.44
CA GLN A 335 14.97 -18.16 3.26
C GLN A 335 14.54 -17.08 2.26
N LEU A 336 13.87 -16.02 2.70
CA LEU A 336 13.39 -14.96 1.82
C LEU A 336 14.53 -14.12 1.23
N ASP A 337 15.62 -13.90 1.96
CA ASP A 337 16.83 -13.26 1.41
C ASP A 337 17.45 -14.13 0.30
N ALA A 338 17.52 -15.44 0.50
CA ALA A 338 18.03 -16.37 -0.51
C ALA A 338 17.12 -16.44 -1.75
N LEU A 339 15.79 -16.54 -1.55
CA LEU A 339 14.83 -16.53 -2.65
C LEU A 339 14.90 -15.20 -3.42
N ARG A 340 14.95 -14.06 -2.72
CA ARG A 340 15.07 -12.74 -3.35
C ARG A 340 16.28 -12.68 -4.28
N THR A 341 17.44 -13.14 -3.81
CA THR A 341 18.67 -13.19 -4.60
C THR A 341 18.47 -13.94 -5.91
N ILE A 342 17.75 -15.06 -5.88
CA ILE A 342 17.47 -15.88 -7.07
C ILE A 342 16.51 -15.16 -8.03
N PHE A 343 15.40 -14.62 -7.52
CA PHE A 343 14.37 -13.97 -8.35
C PHE A 343 14.84 -12.62 -8.92
N TRP A 344 15.64 -11.84 -8.18
CA TRP A 344 16.27 -10.62 -8.71
C TRP A 344 17.27 -10.95 -9.82
N HIS A 345 18.08 -11.99 -9.64
CA HIS A 345 18.98 -12.44 -10.70
C HIS A 345 18.22 -12.86 -11.96
N LEU A 346 17.07 -13.53 -11.81
CA LEU A 346 16.21 -13.88 -12.95
C LEU A 346 15.61 -12.64 -13.62
N GLU A 347 15.27 -11.60 -12.87
CA GLU A 347 14.81 -10.32 -13.44
C GLU A 347 15.89 -9.66 -14.31
N GLU A 348 17.12 -9.63 -13.82
CA GLU A 348 18.26 -8.96 -14.47
C GLU A 348 18.82 -9.77 -15.65
N GLU A 349 19.14 -11.04 -15.42
CA GLU A 349 19.89 -11.88 -16.37
C GLU A 349 18.97 -12.79 -17.19
N ARG A 350 17.71 -12.98 -16.78
CA ARG A 350 16.72 -13.87 -17.45
C ARG A 350 17.15 -15.33 -17.54
N ASN A 351 18.17 -15.74 -16.79
CA ASN A 351 18.70 -17.09 -16.75
C ASN A 351 19.42 -17.34 -15.40
N PHE A 352 20.07 -18.50 -15.23
CA PHE A 352 20.79 -18.86 -14.00
C PHE A 352 22.33 -18.83 -14.16
N GLU A 353 22.86 -18.37 -15.29
CA GLU A 353 24.29 -18.28 -15.52
C GLU A 353 24.91 -17.21 -14.62
N GLY A 354 25.98 -17.57 -13.92
CA GLY A 354 26.64 -16.64 -12.99
C GLY A 354 26.01 -16.56 -11.61
N LEU A 355 24.82 -17.16 -11.38
CA LEU A 355 24.23 -17.26 -10.05
C LEU A 355 25.03 -18.22 -9.17
N GLU A 356 25.49 -17.74 -8.01
CA GLU A 356 26.03 -18.61 -6.98
C GLU A 356 24.90 -19.48 -6.40
N LYS A 357 25.16 -20.78 -6.24
CA LYS A 357 24.15 -21.67 -5.68
C LYS A 357 23.81 -21.24 -4.24
N PRO A 358 22.51 -21.21 -3.87
CA PRO A 358 22.14 -20.86 -2.50
C PRO A 358 22.64 -21.92 -1.52
N ASP A 359 22.75 -21.52 -0.25
CA ASP A 359 23.04 -22.46 0.84
C ASP A 359 21.97 -23.56 0.87
N GLU A 360 22.40 -24.82 0.68
CA GLU A 360 21.51 -25.99 0.62
C GLU A 360 20.76 -26.25 1.93
N SER A 361 21.20 -25.66 3.05
CA SER A 361 20.49 -25.68 4.33
C SER A 361 19.32 -24.68 4.41
N VAL A 362 19.31 -23.69 3.52
CA VAL A 362 18.28 -22.64 3.41
C VAL A 362 17.34 -22.91 2.25
N VAL A 363 17.89 -23.14 1.05
CA VAL A 363 17.15 -23.52 -0.16
C VAL A 363 17.65 -24.89 -0.59
N THR A 364 16.88 -25.94 -0.28
CA THR A 364 17.32 -27.30 -0.56
C THR A 364 17.46 -27.56 -2.07
N PRO A 365 18.27 -28.55 -2.49
CA PRO A 365 18.39 -28.91 -3.90
C PRO A 365 17.03 -29.22 -4.57
N GLU A 366 16.08 -29.79 -3.83
CA GLU A 366 14.72 -30.04 -4.31
C GLU A 366 13.94 -28.75 -4.56
N VAL A 367 14.03 -27.77 -3.65
CA VAL A 367 13.37 -26.46 -3.83
C VAL A 367 14.02 -25.70 -4.99
N TYR A 368 15.35 -25.67 -5.06
CA TYR A 368 16.06 -25.04 -6.16
C TYR A 368 15.67 -25.65 -7.52
N ALA A 369 15.54 -26.98 -7.61
CA ALA A 369 15.06 -27.64 -8.82
C ALA A 369 13.62 -27.25 -9.19
N LYS A 370 12.75 -26.97 -8.22
CA LYS A 370 11.40 -26.44 -8.49
C LYS A 370 11.45 -25.01 -9.04
N ILE A 371 12.35 -24.16 -8.54
CA ILE A 371 12.54 -22.80 -9.06
C ILE A 371 13.00 -22.86 -10.52
N VAL A 372 14.00 -23.69 -10.84
CA VAL A 372 14.47 -23.89 -12.22
C VAL A 372 13.35 -24.37 -13.12
N ARG A 373 12.58 -25.38 -12.68
CA ARG A 373 11.42 -25.89 -13.42
C ARG A 373 10.34 -24.84 -13.64
N LEU A 374 10.02 -24.05 -12.62
CA LEU A 374 9.07 -22.94 -12.73
C LEU A 374 9.54 -21.95 -13.79
N ALA A 375 10.83 -21.61 -13.78
CA ALA A 375 11.38 -20.67 -14.73
C ALA A 375 11.31 -21.16 -16.17
N GLU A 376 11.71 -22.42 -16.42
CA GLU A 376 11.57 -23.07 -17.73
C GLU A 376 10.13 -23.07 -18.22
N GLN A 377 9.16 -23.34 -17.34
CA GLN A 377 7.74 -23.38 -17.70
C GLN A 377 7.15 -22.00 -17.99
N LEU A 378 7.60 -20.96 -17.28
CA LEU A 378 7.20 -19.58 -17.56
C LEU A 378 7.73 -19.15 -18.92
N GLN A 379 9.02 -19.34 -19.18
CA GLN A 379 9.67 -18.97 -20.44
C GLN A 379 9.18 -19.80 -21.64
N GLU A 380 8.64 -21.01 -21.42
CA GLU A 380 7.97 -21.79 -22.47
C GLU A 380 6.61 -21.20 -22.86
N LYS A 381 5.89 -20.59 -21.91
CA LYS A 381 4.47 -20.23 -22.06
C LYS A 381 4.25 -18.73 -22.28
N TYR A 382 5.16 -17.91 -21.81
CA TYR A 382 5.09 -16.46 -21.84
C TYR A 382 6.34 -15.89 -22.53
N PRO A 383 6.21 -14.78 -23.27
CA PRO A 383 7.35 -13.98 -23.71
C PRO A 383 8.22 -13.58 -22.52
N ASP A 384 9.54 -13.63 -22.68
CA ASP A 384 10.49 -13.43 -21.59
C ASP A 384 10.45 -12.00 -21.01
N ASP A 385 10.10 -11.01 -21.85
CA ASP A 385 9.89 -9.60 -21.48
C ASP A 385 8.55 -9.34 -20.78
N GLU A 386 7.63 -10.31 -20.80
CA GLU A 386 6.35 -10.26 -20.10
C GLU A 386 6.40 -10.96 -18.73
N ILE A 387 7.52 -11.61 -18.38
CA ILE A 387 7.70 -12.26 -17.08
C ILE A 387 8.31 -11.26 -16.11
N ASP A 388 7.53 -10.84 -15.12
CA ASP A 388 7.98 -10.05 -13.98
C ASP A 388 8.35 -10.98 -12.81
N TRP A 389 9.66 -11.15 -12.57
CA TRP A 389 10.17 -12.03 -11.52
C TRP A 389 10.07 -11.42 -10.13
N HIS A 390 10.04 -10.09 -10.02
CA HIS A 390 9.74 -9.40 -8.75
C HIS A 390 8.31 -9.70 -8.32
N LEU A 391 7.34 -9.58 -9.24
CA LEU A 391 5.94 -9.91 -8.99
C LEU A 391 5.75 -11.39 -8.60
N ILE A 392 6.52 -12.30 -9.22
CA ILE A 392 6.50 -13.73 -8.85
C ILE A 392 7.03 -13.94 -7.42
N PHE A 393 8.08 -13.21 -7.03
CA PHE A 393 8.60 -13.25 -5.66
C PHE A 393 7.58 -12.71 -4.65
N ASP A 394 6.95 -11.57 -4.95
CA ASP A 394 5.93 -10.96 -4.11
C ASP A 394 4.72 -11.89 -3.97
N SER A 395 4.23 -12.44 -5.09
CA SER A 395 3.20 -13.47 -5.12
C SER A 395 3.56 -14.65 -4.21
N GLY A 396 4.78 -15.16 -4.32
CA GLY A 396 5.27 -16.28 -3.51
C GLY A 396 5.27 -15.97 -2.02
N SER A 397 5.62 -14.75 -1.64
CA SER A 397 5.61 -14.27 -0.25
C SER A 397 4.21 -14.24 0.35
N THR A 398 3.15 -14.25 -0.48
CA THR A 398 1.75 -14.33 -0.01
C THR A 398 1.22 -15.76 0.16
N THR A 399 1.98 -16.78 -0.26
CA THR A 399 1.50 -18.18 -0.31
C THR A 399 1.66 -18.98 0.98
N ASP A 400 2.20 -18.35 2.02
CA ASP A 400 2.82 -19.01 3.15
C ASP A 400 1.90 -19.93 3.97
N ASN A 401 0.83 -19.38 4.54
CA ASN A 401 -0.07 -20.10 5.45
C ASN A 401 -1.48 -20.24 4.86
N ASN A 402 -2.21 -19.13 4.83
CA ASN A 402 -3.63 -19.12 4.46
C ASN A 402 -3.86 -18.60 3.03
N GLY A 403 -2.78 -18.20 2.34
CA GLY A 403 -2.84 -17.52 1.05
C GLY A 403 -3.54 -16.15 1.15
N LEU A 404 -3.63 -15.47 0.01
CA LEU A 404 -4.58 -14.37 -0.13
C LEU A 404 -6.01 -14.89 -0.29
N PRO A 405 -7.01 -14.17 0.26
CA PRO A 405 -8.41 -14.51 0.08
C PRO A 405 -8.79 -14.47 -1.41
N HIS A 406 -9.74 -15.33 -1.78
CA HIS A 406 -10.37 -15.32 -3.10
C HIS A 406 -11.83 -15.69 -2.92
N HIS A 407 -12.71 -14.70 -2.97
CA HIS A 407 -14.14 -14.85 -2.74
C HIS A 407 -14.91 -13.84 -3.60
N ILE A 408 -15.23 -14.25 -4.83
CA ILE A 408 -16.06 -13.46 -5.74
C ILE A 408 -17.52 -13.61 -5.29
N SER A 409 -18.05 -12.57 -4.66
CA SER A 409 -19.35 -12.61 -4.01
C SER A 409 -20.50 -12.66 -5.00
N THR A 410 -21.50 -13.48 -4.68
CA THR A 410 -22.78 -13.48 -5.38
C THR A 410 -23.63 -12.28 -4.98
N ALA A 411 -24.66 -11.96 -5.78
CA ALA A 411 -25.60 -10.89 -5.45
C ALA A 411 -26.31 -11.08 -4.09
N GLU A 412 -26.58 -12.33 -3.67
CA GLU A 412 -27.20 -12.62 -2.38
C GLU A 412 -26.23 -12.37 -1.20
N GLU A 413 -24.96 -12.75 -1.37
CA GLU A 413 -23.91 -12.48 -0.39
C GLU A 413 -23.66 -10.97 -0.27
N LEU A 414 -23.56 -10.25 -1.39
CA LEU A 414 -23.41 -8.79 -1.40
C LEU A 414 -24.52 -8.10 -0.61
N GLU A 415 -25.79 -8.48 -0.80
CA GLU A 415 -26.89 -7.91 -0.01
C GLU A 415 -26.76 -8.20 1.49
N THR A 416 -26.21 -9.36 1.85
CA THR A 416 -25.92 -9.71 3.25
C THR A 416 -24.79 -8.85 3.81
N TYR A 417 -23.69 -8.68 3.07
CA TYR A 417 -22.56 -7.83 3.48
C TYR A 417 -22.96 -6.36 3.59
N PHE A 418 -23.76 -5.85 2.66
CA PHE A 418 -24.35 -4.51 2.74
C PHE A 418 -25.25 -4.34 3.98
N ALA A 419 -26.06 -5.35 4.33
CA ALA A 419 -26.89 -5.30 5.52
C ALA A 419 -26.04 -5.29 6.81
N ASN A 420 -24.98 -6.09 6.87
CA ASN A 420 -24.06 -6.14 8.01
C ASN A 420 -23.29 -4.82 8.16
N PHE A 421 -22.76 -4.29 7.05
CA PHE A 421 -22.09 -3.00 7.00
C PHE A 421 -23.02 -1.87 7.46
N LYS A 422 -24.26 -1.80 6.94
CA LYS A 422 -25.26 -0.81 7.38
C LYS A 422 -25.53 -0.92 8.88
N ARG A 423 -25.75 -2.14 9.38
CA ARG A 423 -26.00 -2.39 10.80
C ARG A 423 -24.83 -1.94 11.68
N PHE A 424 -23.59 -2.13 11.21
CA PHE A 424 -22.41 -1.61 11.90
C PHE A 424 -22.44 -0.08 11.96
N LEU A 425 -22.64 0.59 10.82
CA LEU A 425 -22.71 2.05 10.74
C LEU A 425 -23.78 2.65 11.65
N GLU A 426 -24.98 2.06 11.69
CA GLU A 426 -26.10 2.49 12.53
C GLU A 426 -25.81 2.39 14.04
N ARG A 427 -24.84 1.55 14.43
CA ARG A 427 -24.48 1.28 15.83
C ARG A 427 -23.24 2.06 16.29
N LEU A 428 -22.57 2.78 15.39
CA LEU A 428 -21.37 3.55 15.72
C LEU A 428 -21.67 4.54 16.87
N PRO A 429 -20.87 4.53 17.95
CA PRO A 429 -21.08 5.46 19.07
C PRO A 429 -20.77 6.91 18.71
N VAL A 430 -19.90 7.12 17.72
CA VAL A 430 -19.45 8.42 17.23
C VAL A 430 -19.31 8.38 15.71
N PRO A 431 -19.59 9.47 14.98
CA PRO A 431 -19.28 9.53 13.56
C PRO A 431 -17.76 9.58 13.34
N PRO A 432 -17.27 9.08 12.20
CA PRO A 432 -15.87 9.28 11.81
C PRO A 432 -15.60 10.76 11.49
N VAL A 433 -14.33 11.15 11.63
CA VAL A 433 -13.83 12.47 11.19
C VAL A 433 -13.79 12.54 9.68
N ALA A 434 -13.31 11.47 9.03
CA ALA A 434 -13.23 11.32 7.58
C ALA A 434 -13.49 9.86 7.21
N ILE A 435 -13.99 9.66 5.99
CA ILE A 435 -14.15 8.34 5.38
C ILE A 435 -13.18 8.27 4.20
N THR A 436 -12.39 7.21 4.17
CA THR A 436 -11.55 6.84 3.02
C THR A 436 -12.12 5.59 2.38
N MET A 437 -11.97 5.48 1.07
CA MET A 437 -12.46 4.36 0.29
C MET A 437 -11.50 4.03 -0.85
N ALA A 438 -11.15 2.76 -1.01
CA ALA A 438 -10.32 2.26 -2.10
C ALA A 438 -11.18 1.36 -3.00
N HIS A 439 -11.00 1.46 -4.31
CA HIS A 439 -11.68 0.57 -5.25
C HIS A 439 -10.97 -0.77 -5.39
N SER A 440 -9.64 -0.75 -5.33
CA SER A 440 -8.77 -1.91 -5.60
C SER A 440 -9.15 -2.59 -6.92
N ALA A 441 -9.42 -1.76 -7.94
CA ALA A 441 -9.86 -2.20 -9.25
C ALA A 441 -8.67 -2.36 -10.21
N GLN A 442 -7.75 -1.40 -10.22
CA GLN A 442 -6.57 -1.42 -11.10
C GLN A 442 -5.50 -2.43 -10.67
N ASP A 443 -5.55 -2.91 -9.43
CA ASP A 443 -4.72 -3.99 -8.90
C ASP A 443 -5.45 -5.36 -8.89
N ASP A 444 -6.65 -5.43 -9.49
CA ASP A 444 -7.44 -6.64 -9.70
C ASP A 444 -7.90 -7.37 -8.41
N TYR A 445 -7.88 -6.69 -7.25
CA TYR A 445 -8.36 -7.26 -5.98
C TYR A 445 -9.87 -7.18 -5.81
N CYS A 446 -10.53 -6.09 -6.20
CA CYS A 446 -11.98 -6.03 -6.31
C CYS A 446 -12.42 -6.36 -7.74
N PRO A 447 -13.34 -7.31 -7.96
CA PRO A 447 -13.77 -7.69 -9.32
C PRO A 447 -14.31 -6.51 -10.12
N GLN A 448 -13.66 -6.21 -11.25
CA GLN A 448 -13.92 -5.03 -12.08
C GLN A 448 -15.40 -4.86 -12.47
N ASP A 449 -16.13 -5.95 -12.68
CA ASP A 449 -17.55 -5.94 -13.04
C ASP A 449 -18.50 -5.65 -11.86
N GLN A 450 -17.99 -5.71 -10.62
CA GLN A 450 -18.74 -5.45 -9.39
C GLN A 450 -18.43 -4.08 -8.74
N VAL A 451 -17.24 -3.52 -8.97
CA VAL A 451 -16.76 -2.25 -8.34
C VAL A 451 -17.82 -1.15 -8.37
N ALA A 452 -18.33 -0.79 -9.56
CA ALA A 452 -19.29 0.31 -9.71
C ALA A 452 -20.60 0.08 -8.94
N PHE A 453 -21.06 -1.17 -8.90
CA PHE A 453 -22.25 -1.53 -8.12
C PHE A 453 -21.99 -1.45 -6.63
N ILE A 454 -20.85 -1.96 -6.16
CA ILE A 454 -20.45 -1.92 -4.75
C ILE A 454 -20.29 -0.47 -4.30
N GLU A 455 -19.55 0.37 -5.02
CA GLU A 455 -19.35 1.79 -4.74
C GLU A 455 -20.70 2.53 -4.58
N GLU A 456 -21.60 2.40 -5.56
CA GLU A 456 -22.92 3.03 -5.54
C GLU A 456 -23.71 2.62 -4.29
N ARG A 457 -23.66 1.34 -3.94
CA ARG A 457 -24.37 0.80 -2.77
C ARG A 457 -23.76 1.29 -1.48
N VAL A 458 -22.44 1.28 -1.32
CA VAL A 458 -21.75 1.76 -0.12
C VAL A 458 -22.04 3.26 0.09
N LEU A 459 -21.91 4.09 -0.95
CA LEU A 459 -22.22 5.52 -0.88
C LEU A 459 -23.68 5.79 -0.49
N ARG A 460 -24.63 4.99 -0.99
CA ARG A 460 -26.04 5.07 -0.58
C ARG A 460 -26.21 4.73 0.89
N LEU A 461 -25.57 3.67 1.39
CA LEU A 461 -25.65 3.28 2.80
C LEU A 461 -25.04 4.34 3.72
N LEU A 462 -23.90 4.92 3.34
CA LEU A 462 -23.29 6.04 4.05
C LEU A 462 -24.27 7.23 4.11
N ARG A 463 -24.92 7.57 2.99
CA ARG A 463 -25.91 8.65 2.94
C ARG A 463 -27.14 8.34 3.80
N ASP A 464 -27.65 7.11 3.78
CA ASP A 464 -28.80 6.67 4.57
C ASP A 464 -28.54 6.84 6.08
N VAL A 465 -27.33 6.52 6.55
CA VAL A 465 -26.98 6.56 7.97
C VAL A 465 -26.53 7.94 8.44
N PHE A 466 -25.69 8.63 7.66
CA PHE A 466 -25.12 9.91 8.07
C PHE A 466 -25.97 11.11 7.64
N GLY A 467 -26.81 10.98 6.61
CA GLY A 467 -27.73 12.01 6.13
C GLY A 467 -26.99 13.29 5.72
N ASP A 468 -27.47 14.42 6.25
CA ASP A 468 -26.90 15.76 6.00
C ASP A 468 -25.53 15.96 6.65
N ARG A 469 -25.08 15.04 7.51
CA ARG A 469 -23.72 15.09 8.08
C ARG A 469 -22.66 14.64 7.07
N LEU A 470 -23.02 13.89 6.03
CA LEU A 470 -22.07 13.43 5.01
C LEU A 470 -21.92 14.49 3.92
N HIS A 471 -20.70 14.74 3.44
CA HIS A 471 -20.43 15.70 2.37
C HIS A 471 -21.23 15.35 1.10
N GLU A 472 -21.71 16.34 0.32
CA GLU A 472 -22.69 16.11 -0.76
C GLU A 472 -22.16 15.23 -1.89
N LYS A 473 -20.88 15.43 -2.24
CA LYS A 473 -20.17 14.69 -3.27
C LYS A 473 -18.98 13.97 -2.64
N ALA A 474 -18.73 12.73 -3.02
CA ALA A 474 -17.44 12.08 -2.78
C ALA A 474 -16.35 12.78 -3.62
N ILE A 475 -15.13 12.79 -3.11
CA ILE A 475 -13.97 13.38 -3.76
C ILE A 475 -13.18 12.24 -4.41
N LEU A 476 -13.15 12.23 -5.74
CA LEU A 476 -12.52 11.16 -6.53
C LEU A 476 -11.09 11.57 -6.90
N HIS A 477 -10.10 11.00 -6.21
CA HIS A 477 -8.69 11.34 -6.39
C HIS A 477 -8.19 11.05 -7.81
N TYR A 478 -8.53 9.86 -8.33
CA TYR A 478 -8.10 9.39 -9.65
C TYR A 478 -8.75 10.17 -10.81
N MET A 479 -9.77 10.98 -10.55
CA MET A 479 -10.37 11.88 -11.54
C MET A 479 -9.83 13.31 -11.45
N ASP A 480 -8.81 13.55 -10.60
CA ASP A 480 -8.27 14.88 -10.28
C ASP A 480 -9.38 15.90 -9.92
N ASP A 481 -10.44 15.44 -9.23
CA ASP A 481 -11.55 16.28 -8.80
C ASP A 481 -11.01 17.46 -7.97
N PRO A 482 -11.35 18.73 -8.25
CA PRO A 482 -10.85 19.84 -7.46
C PRO A 482 -11.47 19.82 -6.06
N TRP A 483 -10.63 19.89 -5.03
CA TRP A 483 -11.07 19.89 -3.63
C TRP A 483 -10.24 20.85 -2.78
N ASP A 484 -10.85 21.36 -1.72
CA ASP A 484 -10.19 22.18 -0.71
C ASP A 484 -10.66 21.71 0.67
N VAL A 485 -9.78 21.00 1.37
CA VAL A 485 -10.06 20.42 2.70
C VAL A 485 -10.55 21.45 3.72
N MET A 486 -10.21 22.73 3.54
CA MET A 486 -10.64 23.80 4.44
C MET A 486 -12.09 24.23 4.21
N LYS A 487 -12.69 23.79 3.09
CA LYS A 487 -14.07 24.08 2.69
C LYS A 487 -15.02 22.89 2.88
N LEU A 488 -14.54 21.73 3.34
CA LEU A 488 -15.32 20.50 3.54
C LEU A 488 -16.12 20.47 4.86
#